data_AF-A0A843CMT7-F1
#
_entry.id   AF-A0A843CMT7-F1
#
_cell.length_a   1.000
_cell.length_b   1.000
_cell.length_c   1.000
_cell.angle_alpha   90.00
_cell.angle_beta   90.00
_cell.angle_gamma   90.00
#
_symmetry.space_group_name_H-M   'P 1'
#
loop_
_entity.id
_entity.type
_entity.pdbx_description
1 polymer ?
#
loop_
_entity_poly.entity_id
_entity_poly.type
_entity_poly.pdbx_seq_one_letter_code
_entity_poly.pdbx_strand_id
1 'polypeptide(L)'
;VRNPRSLWGALISSVLDFGLNTFFSPDEKQTAQFLFTLAAGGRHRHGSGGPPLIVRKPRTMDVKRIQLSILSSLPGVGPKMAEQLIDHFGSLRRVFAASVTEMSVGAGIGKARALSLVRLLDEGYKGSKRVPPQTSLSQE
;
A
#
# COMPACT_ATOMS: atom_id res chain seq x y z
N VAL A 1 22.68 -0.93 -27.97
CA VAL A 1 23.28 -1.88 -27.00
C VAL A 1 24.53 -2.46 -27.63
N ARG A 2 25.75 -2.06 -27.21
CA ARG A 2 26.98 -2.33 -27.98
C ARG A 2 27.73 -3.61 -27.57
N ASN A 3 27.24 -4.34 -26.56
CA ASN A 3 27.81 -5.63 -26.16
C ASN A 3 26.67 -6.62 -25.84
N PRO A 4 26.49 -7.71 -26.60
CA PRO A 4 25.43 -8.69 -26.33
C PRO A 4 25.63 -9.38 -24.98
N ARG A 5 26.87 -9.54 -24.51
CA ARG A 5 27.15 -10.20 -23.22
C ARG A 5 26.62 -9.42 -22.03
N SER A 6 26.63 -8.08 -22.08
CA SER A 6 26.09 -7.27 -20.99
C SER A 6 24.56 -7.34 -20.92
N LEU A 7 23.89 -7.49 -22.07
CA LEU A 7 22.44 -7.71 -22.10
C LEU A 7 22.07 -9.06 -21.47
N TRP A 8 22.78 -10.13 -21.86
CA TRP A 8 22.57 -11.46 -21.30
C TRP A 8 22.91 -11.51 -19.81
N GLY A 9 24.00 -10.88 -19.38
CA GLY A 9 24.35 -10.79 -17.97
C GLY A 9 23.27 -10.10 -17.14
N ALA A 10 22.69 -9.00 -17.65
CA ALA A 10 21.59 -8.32 -16.99
C ALA A 10 20.31 -9.16 -16.93
N LEU A 11 19.96 -9.87 -18.02
CA LEU A 11 18.81 -10.79 -18.04
C LEU A 11 18.99 -11.95 -17.06
N ILE A 12 20.17 -12.57 -17.03
CA ILE A 12 20.47 -13.68 -16.12
C ILE A 12 20.38 -13.22 -14.66
N SER A 13 21.00 -12.10 -14.31
CA SER A 13 20.92 -11.55 -12.94
C SER A 13 19.48 -11.18 -12.56
N SER A 14 18.71 -10.62 -13.50
CA SER A 14 17.28 -10.31 -13.29
C SER A 14 16.46 -11.55 -12.93
N VAL A 15 16.72 -12.68 -13.60
CA VAL A 15 15.99 -13.94 -13.37
C VAL A 15 16.48 -14.67 -12.11
N LEU A 16 17.80 -14.81 -11.94
CA LEU A 16 18.39 -15.63 -10.88
C LEU A 16 18.47 -14.90 -9.54
N ASP A 17 18.90 -13.64 -9.54
CA ASP A 17 19.16 -12.89 -8.31
C ASP A 17 17.90 -12.15 -7.82
N PHE A 18 17.13 -11.58 -8.75
CA PHE A 18 15.93 -10.80 -8.44
C PHE A 18 14.61 -11.60 -8.56
N GLY A 19 14.66 -12.85 -9.04
CA GLY A 19 13.48 -13.70 -9.19
C GLY A 19 12.46 -13.18 -10.19
N LEU A 20 12.88 -12.37 -11.17
CA LEU A 20 11.98 -11.86 -12.20
C LEU A 20 11.68 -12.94 -13.23
N ASN A 21 10.40 -13.26 -13.42
CA ASN A 21 9.95 -14.19 -14.46
C ASN A 21 9.80 -13.47 -15.80
N THR A 22 10.77 -13.65 -16.69
CA THR A 22 10.73 -13.09 -18.05
C THR A 22 10.17 -14.11 -19.04
N PHE A 23 9.20 -13.71 -19.86
CA PHE A 23 8.66 -14.53 -20.95
C PHE A 23 8.94 -13.84 -22.30
N PHE A 24 9.44 -14.61 -23.27
CA PHE A 24 9.67 -14.11 -24.62
C PHE A 24 8.51 -14.51 -25.53
N SER A 25 7.90 -13.51 -26.17
CA SER A 25 6.94 -13.71 -27.26
C SER A 25 7.59 -13.27 -28.58
N PRO A 26 7.48 -14.08 -29.64
CA PRO A 26 8.10 -13.78 -30.93
C PRO A 26 7.33 -12.76 -31.77
N ASP A 27 6.03 -12.56 -31.50
CA ASP A 27 5.16 -11.67 -32.28
C ASP A 27 4.08 -11.00 -31.41
N GLU A 28 3.52 -9.89 -31.89
CA GLU A 28 2.46 -9.13 -31.25
C GLU A 28 1.22 -10.00 -30.98
N LYS A 29 0.82 -10.84 -31.93
CA LYS A 29 -0.35 -11.72 -31.78
C LYS A 29 -0.15 -12.74 -30.66
N GLN A 30 1.03 -13.33 -30.58
CA GLN A 30 1.35 -14.28 -29.50
C GLN A 30 1.46 -13.56 -28.14
N THR A 31 1.95 -12.32 -28.12
CA THR A 31 1.96 -11.49 -26.92
C THR A 31 0.54 -11.22 -26.42
N ALA A 32 -0.38 -10.86 -27.32
CA ALA A 32 -1.78 -10.63 -26.97
C ALA A 32 -2.45 -11.90 -26.41
N GLN A 33 -2.20 -13.05 -27.04
CA GLN A 33 -2.72 -14.34 -26.57
C GLN A 33 -2.12 -14.72 -25.21
N PHE A 34 -0.82 -14.52 -25.01
CA PHE A 34 -0.14 -14.74 -23.73
C PHE A 34 -0.76 -13.88 -22.61
N LEU A 35 -0.97 -12.58 -22.84
CA LEU A 35 -1.61 -11.68 -21.88
C LEU A 35 -3.06 -12.11 -21.58
N PHE A 36 -3.82 -12.52 -22.60
CA PHE A 36 -5.19 -13.01 -22.42
C PHE A 36 -5.22 -14.28 -21.57
N THR A 37 -4.36 -15.26 -21.86
CA THR A 37 -4.25 -16.50 -21.09
C THR A 37 -3.75 -16.25 -19.68
N LEU A 38 -2.81 -15.31 -19.48
CA LEU A 38 -2.31 -14.91 -18.16
C LEU A 38 -3.42 -14.29 -17.31
N ALA A 39 -4.25 -13.42 -17.90
CA ALA A 39 -5.39 -12.81 -17.23
C ALA A 39 -6.49 -13.83 -16.91
N ALA A 40 -6.75 -14.78 -17.83
CA ALA A 40 -7.77 -15.82 -17.67
C ALA A 40 -7.34 -16.92 -16.68
N GLY A 41 -6.05 -17.25 -16.60
CA GLY A 41 -5.48 -18.35 -15.82
C GLY A 41 -5.51 -18.19 -14.29
N GLY A 42 -6.10 -17.11 -13.77
CA GLY A 42 -6.66 -17.07 -12.41
C GLY A 42 -5.69 -17.08 -11.22
N ARG A 43 -4.37 -17.28 -11.41
CA ARG A 43 -3.40 -17.29 -10.29
C ARG A 43 -3.29 -15.94 -9.56
N HIS A 44 -3.72 -14.84 -10.19
CA HIS A 44 -3.81 -13.52 -9.56
C HIS A 44 -5.20 -13.17 -8.99
N ARG A 45 -6.19 -14.08 -9.10
CA ARG A 45 -7.51 -13.89 -8.47
C ARG A 45 -7.57 -14.41 -7.02
N HIS A 46 -6.65 -15.30 -6.61
CA HIS A 46 -6.58 -15.79 -5.24
C HIS A 46 -5.69 -14.90 -4.36
N GLY A 47 -6.18 -13.69 -4.13
CA GLY A 47 -5.66 -12.75 -3.16
C GLY A 47 -6.64 -11.60 -3.13
N SER A 48 -7.43 -11.49 -2.06
CA SER A 48 -8.45 -10.47 -1.85
C SER A 48 -7.85 -9.07 -1.64
N GLY A 49 -7.12 -8.59 -2.63
CA GLY A 49 -6.58 -7.24 -2.67
C GLY A 49 -6.43 -6.88 -4.13
N GLY A 50 -6.96 -5.74 -4.55
CA GLY A 50 -6.74 -5.21 -5.89
C GLY A 50 -5.24 -5.09 -6.22
N PRO A 51 -4.88 -4.52 -7.40
CA PRO A 51 -3.48 -4.22 -7.70
C PRO A 51 -2.84 -3.57 -6.48
N PRO A 52 -1.60 -3.94 -6.10
CA PRO A 52 -0.95 -3.33 -4.94
C PRO A 52 -1.12 -1.83 -5.10
N LEU A 53 -1.86 -1.21 -4.18
CA LEU A 53 -1.95 0.24 -4.09
C LEU A 53 -0.53 0.66 -3.77
N ILE A 54 0.27 0.91 -4.81
CA ILE A 54 1.57 1.54 -4.69
C ILE A 54 1.24 2.98 -4.29
N VAL A 55 0.96 3.17 -3.01
CA VAL A 55 0.83 4.48 -2.40
C VAL A 55 2.26 5.03 -2.37
N ARG A 56 2.69 5.60 -3.50
CA ARG A 56 3.92 6.37 -3.54
C ARG A 56 3.73 7.53 -2.57
N LYS A 57 4.42 7.49 -1.44
CA LYS A 57 4.44 8.62 -0.50
C LYS A 57 4.92 9.85 -1.28
N PRO A 58 4.12 10.91 -1.39
CA PRO A 58 4.51 12.07 -2.16
C PRO A 58 5.80 12.66 -1.59
N ARG A 59 6.85 12.75 -2.41
CA ARG A 59 8.08 13.51 -2.11
C ARG A 59 7.82 15.01 -2.29
N THR A 60 6.75 15.49 -1.68
CA THR A 60 6.35 16.90 -1.74
C THR A 60 6.69 17.54 -0.40
N MET A 61 7.28 18.74 -0.41
CA MET A 61 7.58 19.53 0.78
C MET A 61 6.37 20.33 1.30
N ASP A 62 5.24 20.31 0.59
CA ASP A 62 4.01 21.00 0.99
C ASP A 62 3.33 20.28 2.16
N VAL A 63 3.30 20.98 3.30
CA VAL A 63 2.71 20.53 4.56
C VAL A 63 1.22 20.22 4.39
N LYS A 64 0.47 21.03 3.64
CA LYS A 64 -0.98 20.82 3.45
C LYS A 64 -1.25 19.47 2.79
N ARG A 65 -0.53 19.19 1.70
CA ARG A 65 -0.68 17.94 0.96
C ARG A 65 -0.27 16.72 1.78
N ILE A 66 0.76 16.85 2.62
CA ILE A 66 1.15 15.80 3.57
C ILE A 66 0.03 15.56 4.58
N GLN A 67 -0.55 16.61 5.15
CA GLN A 67 -1.61 16.49 6.14
C GLN A 67 -2.85 15.78 5.57
N LEU A 68 -3.28 16.19 4.37
CA LEU A 68 -4.40 15.55 3.68
C LEU A 68 -4.11 14.09 3.34
N SER A 69 -2.88 13.79 2.90
CA SER A 69 -2.46 12.42 2.60
C SER A 69 -2.46 11.51 3.84
N ILE A 70 -2.08 12.04 5.01
CA ILE A 70 -2.11 11.28 6.27
C ILE A 70 -3.54 10.94 6.65
N LEU A 71 -4.44 11.94 6.64
CA LEU A 71 -5.85 11.72 6.97
C LEU A 71 -6.55 10.79 5.97
N SER A 72 -6.27 10.95 4.67
CA SER A 72 -6.86 10.09 3.63
C SER A 72 -6.33 8.65 3.64
N SER A 73 -5.31 8.36 4.44
CA SER A 73 -4.80 7.00 4.63
C SER A 73 -5.61 6.21 5.68
N LEU A 74 -6.50 6.87 6.42
CA LEU A 74 -7.35 6.23 7.42
C LEU A 74 -8.54 5.52 6.76
N PRO A 75 -8.95 4.35 7.29
CA PRO A 75 -10.09 3.63 6.73
C PRO A 75 -11.38 4.46 6.85
N GLY A 76 -12.07 4.61 5.72
CA GLY A 76 -13.33 5.37 5.66
C GLY A 76 -13.17 6.90 5.60
N VAL A 77 -11.94 7.42 5.51
CA VAL A 77 -11.66 8.85 5.34
C VAL A 77 -11.13 9.10 3.93
N GLY A 78 -11.97 9.70 3.08
CA GLY A 78 -11.57 10.13 1.74
C GLY A 78 -10.96 11.54 1.72
N PRO A 79 -10.47 12.03 0.56
CA PRO A 79 -9.84 13.34 0.44
C PRO A 79 -10.75 14.50 0.87
N LYS A 80 -12.05 14.46 0.50
CA LYS A 80 -13.03 15.47 0.92
C LYS A 80 -13.22 15.51 2.44
N MET A 81 -13.25 14.34 3.08
CA MET A 81 -13.43 14.24 4.52
C MET A 81 -12.17 14.65 5.28
N ALA A 82 -10.99 14.35 4.73
CA ALA A 82 -9.72 14.82 5.26
C ALA A 82 -9.65 16.37 5.27
N GLU A 83 -10.12 17.02 4.21
CA GLU A 83 -10.24 18.49 4.15
C GLU A 83 -11.20 19.01 5.22
N GLN A 84 -12.41 18.46 5.31
CA GLN A 84 -13.39 18.88 6.33
C GLN A 84 -12.87 18.72 7.77
N LEU A 85 -12.21 17.61 8.06
CA LEU A 85 -11.61 17.35 9.37
C LEU A 85 -10.53 18.39 9.71
N ILE A 86 -9.63 18.66 8.77
CA ILE A 86 -8.53 19.57 9.05
C ILE A 86 -8.98 21.02 9.10
N ASP A 87 -9.98 21.40 8.32
CA ASP A 87 -10.59 22.73 8.36
C ASP A 87 -11.33 22.96 9.69
N HIS A 88 -12.02 21.94 10.21
CA HIS A 88 -12.74 22.05 11.49
C HIS A 88 -11.80 22.05 12.70
N PHE A 89 -10.88 21.10 12.79
CA PHE A 89 -10.00 20.94 13.95
C PHE A 89 -8.71 21.79 13.87
N GLY A 90 -8.33 22.26 12.68
CA GLY A 90 -7.18 23.13 12.42
C GLY A 90 -5.81 22.45 12.45
N SER A 91 -5.68 21.23 12.97
CA SER A 91 -4.41 20.49 12.96
C SER A 91 -4.61 18.98 13.07
N LEU A 92 -3.67 18.20 12.50
CA LEU A 92 -3.67 16.74 12.64
C LEU A 92 -3.68 16.27 14.10
N ARG A 93 -2.95 16.98 14.98
CA ARG A 93 -2.90 16.66 16.41
C ARG A 93 -4.27 16.75 17.05
N ARG A 94 -5.04 17.81 16.75
CA ARG A 94 -6.41 17.96 17.25
C ARG A 94 -7.35 16.93 16.63
N VAL A 95 -7.20 16.59 15.35
CA VAL A 95 -7.99 15.53 14.72
C VAL A 95 -7.78 14.19 15.43
N PHE A 96 -6.53 13.80 15.71
CA PHE A 96 -6.24 12.53 16.37
C PHE A 96 -6.58 12.50 17.86
N ALA A 97 -6.70 13.66 18.51
CA ALA A 97 -7.12 13.77 19.90
C ALA A 97 -8.64 13.96 20.07
N ALA A 98 -9.39 14.11 18.98
CA ALA A 98 -10.82 14.39 19.03
C ALA A 98 -11.61 13.17 19.51
N SER A 99 -12.59 13.43 20.38
CA SER A 99 -13.52 12.40 20.86
C SER A 99 -14.52 11.97 19.78
N VAL A 100 -15.18 10.81 19.99
CA VAL A 100 -16.22 10.31 19.07
C VAL A 100 -17.35 11.34 18.89
N THR A 101 -17.71 12.06 19.96
CA THR A 101 -18.75 13.09 19.95
C THR A 101 -18.33 14.30 19.12
N GLU A 102 -17.09 14.77 19.28
CA GLU A 102 -16.56 15.91 18.51
C GLU A 102 -16.40 15.55 17.03
N MET A 103 -15.90 14.35 16.71
CA MET A 103 -15.83 13.90 15.32
C MET A 103 -17.21 13.76 14.67
N SER A 104 -18.20 13.27 15.42
CA SER A 104 -19.53 13.02 14.86
C SER A 104 -20.37 14.28 14.72
N VAL A 105 -20.41 15.11 15.78
CA VAL A 105 -21.23 16.33 15.83
C VAL A 105 -20.50 17.52 15.24
N GLY A 106 -19.20 17.68 15.53
CA GLY A 106 -18.40 18.82 15.08
C GLY A 106 -18.05 18.73 13.59
N ALA A 107 -17.42 17.62 13.18
CA ALA A 107 -17.00 17.42 11.79
C ALA A 107 -18.05 16.76 10.88
N GLY A 108 -19.24 16.42 11.41
CA GLY A 108 -20.33 15.82 10.63
C GLY A 108 -20.06 14.40 10.15
N ILE A 109 -19.18 13.66 10.82
CA ILE A 109 -18.87 12.27 10.46
C ILE A 109 -19.93 11.34 11.05
N GLY A 110 -20.37 10.35 10.27
CA GLY A 110 -21.30 9.33 10.77
C GLY A 110 -20.75 8.62 12.02
N LYS A 111 -21.59 8.47 13.05
CA LYS A 111 -21.20 7.90 14.36
C LYS A 111 -20.44 6.58 14.27
N ALA A 112 -20.84 5.69 13.36
CA ALA A 112 -20.15 4.42 13.13
C ALA A 112 -18.71 4.60 12.63
N ARG A 113 -18.46 5.57 11.76
CA ARG A 113 -17.12 5.87 11.25
C ARG A 113 -16.25 6.54 12.30
N ALA A 114 -16.81 7.52 13.03
CA ALA A 114 -16.11 8.17 14.14
C ALA A 114 -15.67 7.15 15.20
N LEU A 115 -16.55 6.21 15.56
CA LEU A 115 -16.23 5.13 16.50
C LEU A 115 -15.10 4.23 15.98
N SER A 116 -15.16 3.81 14.71
CA SER A 116 -14.11 2.98 14.10
C SER A 116 -12.76 3.69 14.04
N LEU A 117 -12.75 5.00 13.77
CA LEU A 117 -11.52 5.80 13.75
C LEU A 117 -10.88 5.92 15.13
N VAL A 118 -11.66 6.27 16.16
CA VAL A 118 -11.14 6.38 17.52
C VAL A 118 -10.62 5.02 18.01
N ARG A 119 -11.36 3.94 17.77
CA ARG A 119 -10.90 2.57 18.08
C ARG A 119 -9.58 2.23 17.40
N LEU A 120 -9.40 2.60 16.14
CA LEU A 120 -8.15 2.36 15.43
C LEU A 120 -6.97 3.15 16.02
N LEU A 121 -7.21 4.39 16.44
CA LEU A 121 -6.18 5.25 17.04
C LEU A 121 -5.78 4.76 18.45
N ASP A 122 -6.73 4.21 19.21
CA ASP A 122 -6.52 3.73 20.58
C ASP A 122 -6.01 2.28 20.65
N GLU A 123 -6.17 1.47 19.59
CA GLU A 123 -5.77 0.06 19.61
C GLU A 123 -4.24 -0.07 19.76
N GLY A 124 -3.82 -0.81 20.80
CA GLY A 124 -2.41 -1.07 21.08
C GLY A 124 -1.72 -1.88 19.97
N TYR A 125 -0.50 -1.47 19.61
CA TYR A 125 0.29 -2.19 18.60
C TYR A 125 0.67 -3.60 19.09
N LYS A 126 0.12 -4.63 18.43
CA LYS A 126 0.47 -6.03 18.67
C LYS A 126 1.56 -6.46 17.69
N GLY A 127 2.82 -6.22 18.07
CA GLY A 127 3.98 -6.61 17.27
C GLY A 127 4.09 -8.12 17.11
N SER A 128 4.17 -8.61 15.88
CA SER A 128 4.62 -9.97 15.61
C SER A 128 6.12 -10.04 15.89
N LYS A 129 6.53 -10.72 16.97
CA LYS A 129 7.93 -11.12 17.14
C LYS A 129 8.26 -12.11 16.00
N ARG A 130 8.77 -11.61 14.87
CA ARG A 130 9.41 -12.47 13.88
C ARG A 130 10.72 -12.96 14.51
N VAL A 131 10.74 -14.19 14.99
CA VAL A 131 12.01 -14.88 15.26
C VAL A 131 12.69 -15.05 13.90
N PRO A 132 13.86 -14.46 13.67
CA PRO A 132 14.58 -14.68 12.42
C PRO A 132 14.85 -16.18 12.26
N PRO A 133 14.67 -16.77 11.06
CA PRO A 133 14.75 -18.21 10.83
C PRO A 133 16.17 -18.81 11.01
N GLN A 134 17.12 -18.06 11.54
CA GLN A 134 18.55 -18.41 11.55
C GLN A 134 19.08 -18.96 12.88
N THR A 135 18.24 -19.20 13.90
CA THR A 135 18.71 -19.62 15.24
C THR A 135 18.63 -21.12 15.52
N SER A 136 18.41 -21.98 14.54
CA SER A 136 18.60 -23.43 14.72
C SER A 136 19.76 -23.92 13.85
N LEU A 137 20.98 -23.49 14.19
CA LEU A 137 22.15 -24.28 13.83
C LEU A 137 22.15 -25.44 14.84
N SER A 138 21.79 -26.63 14.38
CA SER A 138 21.85 -27.86 15.14
C SER A 138 23.21 -27.97 15.83
N GLN A 139 23.22 -27.94 17.16
CA GLN A 139 24.27 -28.60 17.90
C GLN A 139 23.91 -30.08 17.92
N GLU A 140 24.61 -30.86 17.10
CA GLU A 140 24.99 -32.26 17.34
C GLU A 140 25.99 -32.69 16.27
#